data_AF-A0A835MBP6-F1
#
_entry.id   AF-A0A835MBP6-F1
#
_cell.length_a   1.000
_cell.length_b   1.000
_cell.length_c   1.000
_cell.angle_alpha   90.00
_cell.angle_beta   90.00
_cell.angle_gamma   90.00
#
_symmetry.space_group_name_H-M   'P 1'
#
loop_
_entity.id
_entity.type
_entity.pdbx_description
1 polymer ?
#
loop_
_entity_poly.entity_id
_entity_poly.type
_entity_poly.pdbx_seq_one_letter_code
_entity_poly.pdbx_strand_id
1 'polypeptide(L)'
;MRPQFGPIDCTHDQFRPFKPIDCAQNPIFVTFFYISRSALYLTYTPSFTSFCSRVEFKHTISNALAIKLQKLLMLSCHRRILLSKLVHLATDHGLPPNFHSRLCNDYPERFKIVETLYGRALELVSWDPDLANLLPMASSNCDLIVDRPLKFK
;
A
#
# COMPACT_ATOMS: atom_id res chain seq x y z
N MET A 1 -38.32 -10.95 30.17
CA MET A 1 -37.18 -11.47 29.38
C MET A 1 -36.33 -10.28 28.95
N ARG A 2 -35.19 -10.05 29.61
CA ARG A 2 -34.18 -9.05 29.20
C ARG A 2 -33.02 -9.81 28.53
N PRO A 3 -32.49 -9.39 27.38
CA PRO A 3 -31.26 -9.94 26.87
C PRO A 3 -30.08 -9.32 27.63
N GLN A 4 -29.30 -10.17 28.30
CA GLN A 4 -28.00 -9.86 28.86
C GLN A 4 -26.99 -9.92 27.72
N PHE A 5 -26.34 -8.81 27.38
CA PHE A 5 -25.18 -8.82 26.50
C PHE A 5 -23.93 -9.06 27.34
N GLY A 6 -23.28 -10.20 27.14
CA GLY A 6 -21.99 -10.53 27.74
C GLY A 6 -20.84 -9.72 27.14
N PRO A 7 -19.65 -9.75 27.77
CA PRO A 7 -18.50 -9.00 27.32
C PRO A 7 -18.01 -9.51 25.96
N ILE A 8 -17.83 -8.59 25.02
CA ILE A 8 -17.32 -8.86 23.68
C ILE A 8 -15.80 -8.97 23.82
N ASP A 9 -15.27 -10.15 23.52
CA ASP A 9 -13.85 -10.48 23.55
C ASP A 9 -13.16 -9.82 22.33
N CYS A 10 -12.53 -8.67 22.55
CA CYS A 10 -11.83 -7.90 21.52
C CYS A 10 -10.41 -8.45 21.33
N THR A 11 -10.28 -9.65 20.76
CA THR A 11 -8.98 -10.24 20.49
C THR A 11 -8.85 -10.51 18.98
N HIS A 12 -7.92 -9.79 18.34
CA HIS A 12 -7.56 -9.80 16.91
C HIS A 12 -8.32 -8.85 15.97
N ASP A 13 -8.19 -7.55 16.22
CA ASP A 13 -8.11 -6.58 15.12
C ASP A 13 -6.77 -5.85 15.24
N GLN A 14 -5.86 -6.15 14.32
CA GLN A 14 -4.54 -5.55 14.25
C GLN A 14 -4.72 -4.11 13.74
N PHE A 15 -5.26 -3.24 14.61
CA PHE A 15 -5.13 -1.79 14.49
C PHE A 15 -3.63 -1.50 14.50
N ARG A 16 -3.01 -1.44 13.32
CA ARG A 16 -1.73 -0.75 13.19
C ARG A 16 -1.98 0.65 13.75
N PRO A 17 -1.19 1.12 14.72
CA PRO A 17 -1.35 2.48 15.20
C PRO A 17 -1.21 3.37 13.96
N PHE A 18 -2.27 4.09 13.61
CA PHE A 18 -2.13 5.26 12.77
C PHE A 18 -1.00 6.05 13.42
N LYS A 19 0.14 6.17 12.71
CA LYS A 19 1.23 7.06 13.15
C LYS A 19 0.51 8.37 13.54
N PRO A 20 0.75 8.92 14.75
CA PRO A 20 0.04 10.10 15.20
C PRO A 20 0.15 11.11 14.06
N ILE A 21 -1.01 11.45 13.49
CA ILE A 21 -1.09 12.53 12.52
C ILE A 21 -0.45 13.69 13.26
N ASP A 22 0.69 14.16 12.79
CA ASP A 22 1.50 15.14 13.49
C ASP A 22 0.60 16.36 13.77
N CYS A 23 0.06 16.44 14.99
CA CYS A 23 -0.95 17.42 15.37
C CYS A 23 -0.41 18.85 15.21
N ALA A 24 0.93 18.97 15.13
CA ALA A 24 1.66 20.19 14.90
C ALA A 24 1.39 20.81 13.51
N GLN A 25 0.98 20.02 12.50
CA GLN A 25 0.91 20.55 11.14
C GLN A 25 -0.34 21.41 10.89
N ASN A 26 -1.41 21.28 11.69
CA ASN A 26 -2.65 22.04 11.51
C ASN A 26 -3.48 22.15 12.82
N PRO A 27 -3.34 23.23 13.60
CA PRO A 27 -4.04 23.41 14.89
C PRO A 27 -5.56 23.66 14.77
N ILE A 28 -6.13 23.63 13.55
CA ILE A 28 -7.52 24.00 13.27
C ILE A 28 -8.46 22.76 13.30
N PHE A 29 -7.93 21.54 13.41
CA PHE A 29 -8.73 20.32 13.28
C PHE A 29 -9.44 19.86 14.56
N VAL A 30 -9.07 20.43 15.71
CA VAL A 30 -9.61 20.05 17.02
C VAL A 30 -10.14 21.29 17.72
N THR A 31 -11.41 21.27 18.07
CA THR A 31 -12.04 22.32 18.88
C THR A 31 -12.20 21.85 20.32
N PHE A 32 -11.70 22.66 21.25
CA PHE A 32 -11.84 22.45 22.68
C PHE A 32 -13.12 23.14 23.16
N PHE A 33 -13.99 22.38 23.81
CA PHE A 33 -15.14 22.92 24.51
C PHE A 33 -15.02 22.67 26.01
N TYR A 34 -15.48 23.63 26.80
CA TYR A 34 -15.49 23.54 28.25
C TYR A 34 -16.92 23.57 28.75
N ILE A 35 -17.31 22.54 29.51
CA ILE A 35 -18.68 22.41 30.02
C ILE A 35 -18.79 23.01 31.43
N SER A 36 -17.72 22.94 32.23
CA SER A 36 -17.56 23.59 33.54
C SER A 36 -16.09 23.51 34.00
N ARG A 37 -15.71 24.21 35.09
CA ARG A 37 -14.35 24.45 35.70
C ARG A 37 -13.37 23.26 35.84
N SER A 38 -13.68 22.10 35.29
CA SER A 38 -12.81 20.92 35.26
C SER A 38 -13.05 19.92 34.12
N ALA A 39 -13.94 20.19 33.14
CA ALA A 39 -14.27 19.23 32.06
C ALA A 39 -13.98 19.80 30.66
N LEU A 40 -12.95 19.27 30.00
CA LEU A 40 -12.59 19.54 28.60
C LEU A 40 -13.12 18.45 27.69
N TYR A 41 -13.83 18.83 26.63
CA TYR A 41 -14.26 17.92 25.56
C TYR A 41 -13.59 18.30 24.24
N LEU A 42 -13.15 17.29 23.50
CA LEU A 42 -12.49 17.43 22.20
C LEU A 42 -13.44 16.96 21.10
N THR A 43 -13.78 17.86 20.18
CA THR A 43 -14.49 17.50 18.95
C THR A 43 -13.62 17.76 17.73
N TYR A 44 -13.75 16.87 16.76
CA TYR A 44 -13.20 17.10 15.44
C TYR A 44 -14.10 18.06 14.67
N THR A 45 -13.49 19.08 14.06
CA THR A 45 -14.20 20.01 13.18
C THR A 45 -14.66 19.27 11.91
N PRO A 46 -15.79 19.63 11.25
CA PRO A 46 -16.19 19.02 9.98
C PRO A 46 -15.10 19.09 8.89
N SER A 47 -14.19 20.07 8.93
CA SER A 47 -13.02 20.11 8.04
C SER A 47 -12.06 18.92 8.23
N PHE A 48 -11.97 18.37 9.45
CA PHE A 48 -11.17 17.19 9.77
C PHE A 48 -11.65 15.94 9.04
N THR A 49 -12.97 15.75 8.88
CA THR A 49 -13.50 14.56 8.19
C THR A 49 -13.08 14.53 6.72
N SER A 50 -13.12 15.69 6.05
CA SER A 50 -12.63 15.85 4.66
C SER A 50 -11.12 15.68 4.52
N PHE A 51 -10.36 16.01 5.57
CA PHE A 51 -8.92 15.77 5.62
C PHE A 51 -8.61 14.29 5.83
N CYS A 52 -9.27 13.63 6.77
CA CYS A 52 -9.13 12.20 7.01
C CYS A 52 -9.46 11.39 5.76
N SER A 53 -10.58 11.67 5.08
CA SER A 53 -10.92 10.97 3.84
C SER A 53 -9.85 11.12 2.76
N ARG A 54 -9.23 12.30 2.65
CA ARG A 54 -8.10 12.54 1.74
C ARG A 54 -6.85 11.75 2.13
N VAL A 55 -6.54 11.64 3.42
CA VAL A 55 -5.38 10.86 3.92
C VAL A 55 -5.60 9.36 3.71
N GLU A 56 -6.80 8.86 4.02
CA GLU A 56 -7.21 7.48 3.79
C GLU A 56 -7.06 7.12 2.30
N PHE A 57 -7.56 7.97 1.41
CA PHE A 57 -7.44 7.76 -0.03
C PHE A 57 -5.99 7.73 -0.51
N LYS A 58 -5.11 8.58 0.04
CA LYS A 58 -3.67 8.52 -0.27
C LYS A 58 -3.04 7.21 0.19
N HIS A 59 -3.42 6.74 1.38
CA HIS A 59 -2.92 5.50 1.94
C HIS A 59 -3.37 4.29 1.11
N THR A 60 -4.64 4.22 0.71
CA THR A 60 -5.17 3.13 -0.12
C THR A 60 -4.49 3.07 -1.49
N ILE A 61 -4.30 4.21 -2.16
CA ILE A 61 -3.55 4.26 -3.42
C ILE A 61 -2.12 3.80 -3.21
N SER A 62 -1.42 4.35 -2.21
CA SER A 62 -0.03 3.99 -1.93
C SER A 62 0.11 2.48 -1.69
N ASN A 63 -0.81 1.88 -0.94
CA ASN A 63 -0.80 0.45 -0.67
C ASN A 63 -1.06 -0.37 -1.94
N ALA A 64 -2.01 0.03 -2.78
CA ALA A 64 -2.28 -0.63 -4.05
C ALA A 64 -1.07 -0.59 -5.00
N LEU A 65 -0.36 0.55 -5.04
CA LEU A 65 0.87 0.71 -5.82
C LEU A 65 2.01 -0.15 -5.26
N ALA A 66 2.17 -0.21 -3.93
CA ALA A 66 3.12 -1.09 -3.28
C ALA A 66 2.84 -2.57 -3.62
N ILE A 67 1.58 -3.00 -3.61
CA ILE A 67 1.20 -4.37 -3.99
C ILE A 67 1.57 -4.67 -5.45
N LYS A 68 1.30 -3.76 -6.39
CA LYS A 68 1.69 -3.94 -7.80
C LYS A 68 3.20 -4.10 -7.94
N LEU A 69 3.97 -3.29 -7.23
CA LEU A 69 5.42 -3.38 -7.23
C LEU A 69 5.92 -4.70 -6.61
N GLN A 70 5.29 -5.13 -5.52
CA GLN A 70 5.60 -6.41 -4.89
C GLN A 70 5.40 -7.56 -5.87
N LYS A 71 4.26 -7.58 -6.59
CA LYS A 71 4.00 -8.57 -7.64
C LYS A 71 5.04 -8.51 -8.77
N LEU A 72 5.42 -7.32 -9.21
CA LEU A 72 6.47 -7.15 -10.23
C LEU A 72 7.81 -7.75 -9.79
N LEU A 73 8.22 -7.48 -8.55
CA LEU A 73 9.44 -8.06 -7.98
C LEU A 73 9.33 -9.58 -7.83
N MET A 74 8.15 -10.09 -7.45
CA MET A 74 7.90 -11.53 -7.37
C MET A 74 8.04 -12.21 -8.74
N LEU A 75 7.62 -11.57 -9.82
CA LEU A 75 7.77 -12.08 -11.20
C LEU A 75 9.21 -11.94 -11.74
N SER A 76 10.03 -11.07 -11.14
CA SER A 76 11.41 -10.87 -11.58
C SER A 76 12.34 -12.02 -11.16
N CYS A 77 13.27 -12.42 -12.03
CA CYS A 77 14.14 -13.60 -11.82
C CYS A 77 14.97 -13.54 -10.53
N HIS A 78 15.41 -12.35 -10.12
CA HIS A 78 16.26 -12.17 -8.94
C HIS A 78 15.55 -11.51 -7.76
N ARG A 79 14.22 -11.28 -7.86
CA ARG A 79 13.44 -10.53 -6.86
C ARG A 79 14.04 -9.16 -6.52
N ARG A 80 14.78 -8.62 -7.48
CA ARG A 80 15.65 -7.45 -7.36
C ARG A 80 15.61 -6.67 -8.66
N ILE A 81 15.47 -5.35 -8.55
CA ILE A 81 15.51 -4.45 -9.69
C ILE A 81 16.35 -3.23 -9.32
N LEU A 82 17.29 -2.85 -10.20
CA LEU A 82 18.12 -1.65 -10.02
C LEU A 82 17.25 -0.40 -9.94
N LEU A 83 17.57 0.53 -9.04
CA LEU A 83 16.81 1.78 -8.88
C LEU A 83 16.77 2.59 -10.20
N SER A 84 17.85 2.56 -10.98
CA SER A 84 17.92 3.21 -12.30
C SER A 84 16.90 2.67 -13.30
N LYS A 85 16.64 1.35 -13.28
CA LYS A 85 15.62 0.72 -14.12
C LYS A 85 14.21 0.92 -13.56
N LEU A 86 14.11 0.97 -12.24
CA LEU A 86 12.85 1.16 -11.54
C LEU A 86 12.21 2.52 -11.85
N VAL A 87 12.98 3.59 -12.13
CA VAL A 87 12.44 4.90 -12.55
C VAL A 87 11.63 4.81 -13.85
N HIS A 88 12.10 4.02 -14.82
CA HIS A 88 11.38 3.82 -16.08
C HIS A 88 10.09 3.02 -15.84
N LEU A 89 10.20 1.90 -15.12
CA LEU A 89 9.04 1.07 -14.76
C LEU A 89 8.02 1.85 -13.91
N ALA A 90 8.48 2.74 -13.04
CA ALA A 90 7.63 3.60 -12.24
C ALA A 90 6.75 4.50 -13.10
N THR A 91 7.29 5.02 -14.20
CA THR A 91 6.53 5.86 -15.12
C THR A 91 5.43 5.06 -15.82
N ASP A 92 5.73 3.85 -16.29
CA ASP A 92 4.76 2.94 -16.90
C ASP A 92 3.67 2.47 -15.92
N HIS A 93 4.01 2.30 -14.63
CA HIS A 93 3.09 1.81 -13.61
C HIS A 93 2.39 2.90 -12.78
N GLY A 94 2.58 4.18 -13.12
CA GLY A 94 1.95 5.31 -12.44
C GLY A 94 2.46 5.57 -11.02
N LEU A 95 3.69 5.16 -10.72
CA LEU A 95 4.34 5.42 -9.45
C LEU A 95 4.86 6.87 -9.39
N PRO A 96 4.78 7.55 -8.23
CA PRO A 96 5.31 8.90 -8.09
C PRO A 96 6.85 8.92 -8.22
N PRO A 97 7.46 10.02 -8.68
CA PRO A 97 8.91 10.10 -8.89
C PRO A 97 9.73 9.96 -7.59
N ASN A 98 9.14 10.36 -6.45
CA ASN A 98 9.75 10.24 -5.12
C ASN A 98 9.50 8.88 -4.45
N PHE A 99 9.05 7.88 -5.20
CA PHE A 99 8.64 6.61 -4.64
C PHE A 99 9.81 5.84 -4.02
N HIS A 100 11.03 5.95 -4.56
CA HIS A 100 12.20 5.21 -4.08
C HIS A 100 12.55 5.47 -2.59
N SER A 101 12.44 6.71 -2.13
CA SER A 101 12.82 7.09 -0.76
C SER A 101 11.70 6.82 0.24
N ARG A 102 10.44 7.02 -0.17
CA ARG A 102 9.27 6.81 0.70
C ARG A 102 8.91 5.33 0.84
N LEU A 103 9.01 4.56 -0.23
CA LEU A 103 8.59 3.16 -0.28
C LEU A 103 9.22 2.31 0.84
N CYS A 104 10.54 2.41 1.04
CA CYS A 104 11.22 1.63 2.07
C CYS A 104 10.88 2.06 3.50
N ASN A 105 10.52 3.34 3.70
CA ASN A 105 10.10 3.84 5.00
C ASN A 105 8.65 3.50 5.31
N ASP A 106 7.80 3.48 4.28
CA ASP A 106 6.37 3.21 4.41
C ASP A 106 6.07 1.70 4.45
N TYR A 107 6.88 0.88 3.77
CA TYR A 107 6.70 -0.59 3.67
C TYR A 107 8.01 -1.36 3.92
N PRO A 108 8.60 -1.23 5.13
CA PRO A 108 9.87 -1.88 5.46
C PRO A 108 9.76 -3.41 5.49
N GLU A 109 8.55 -3.96 5.68
CA GLU A 109 8.35 -5.41 5.69
C GLU A 109 8.34 -6.03 4.28
N ARG A 110 8.13 -5.20 3.24
CA ARG A 110 8.04 -5.65 1.84
C ARG A 110 9.32 -5.38 1.07
N PHE A 111 9.92 -4.21 1.25
CA PHE A 111 11.03 -3.76 0.41
C PHE A 111 12.24 -3.31 1.22
N LYS A 112 13.42 -3.64 0.71
CA LYS A 112 14.70 -3.11 1.21
C LYS A 112 15.56 -2.64 0.04
N ILE A 113 16.42 -1.67 0.30
CA ILE A 113 17.44 -1.26 -0.67
C ILE A 113 18.71 -2.05 -0.36
N VAL A 114 19.30 -2.66 -1.40
CA VAL A 114 20.55 -3.42 -1.31
C VAL A 114 21.53 -2.89 -2.33
N GLU A 115 22.79 -2.78 -1.92
CA GLU A 115 23.88 -2.43 -2.81
C GLU A 115 24.33 -3.65 -3.60
N THR A 116 24.42 -3.50 -4.91
CA THR A 116 24.89 -4.53 -5.84
C THR A 116 26.10 -3.99 -6.60
N LEU A 117 26.80 -4.87 -7.31
CA LEU A 117 27.93 -4.51 -8.17
C LEU A 117 27.56 -3.45 -9.23
N TYR A 118 26.28 -3.37 -9.61
CA TYR A 118 25.77 -2.42 -10.60
C TYR A 118 25.10 -1.19 -9.96
N GLY A 119 25.21 -1.02 -8.64
CA GLY A 119 24.61 0.07 -7.88
C GLY A 119 23.46 -0.38 -6.98
N ARG A 120 22.67 0.60 -6.50
CA ARG A 120 21.55 0.35 -5.58
C ARG A 120 20.39 -0.35 -6.30
N ALA A 121 19.89 -1.42 -5.71
CA ALA A 121 18.72 -2.16 -6.16
C ALA A 121 17.65 -2.24 -5.07
N LEU A 122 16.40 -2.29 -5.50
CA LEU A 122 15.27 -2.60 -4.64
C LEU A 122 15.12 -4.12 -4.60
N GLU A 123 15.11 -4.70 -3.42
CA GLU A 123 14.94 -6.13 -3.18
C GLU A 123 13.66 -6.40 -2.40
N LEU A 124 12.99 -7.48 -2.76
CA LEU A 124 11.85 -8.01 -2.01
C LEU A 124 12.33 -8.69 -0.72
N VAL A 125 11.81 -8.26 0.43
CA VAL A 125 12.14 -8.85 1.74
C VAL A 125 11.39 -10.16 1.95
N SER A 126 10.06 -10.12 1.82
CA SER A 126 9.18 -11.26 2.03
C SER A 126 8.37 -11.55 0.78
N TRP A 127 8.33 -12.83 0.41
CA TRP A 127 7.43 -13.31 -0.64
C TRP A 127 6.05 -13.57 -0.04
N ASP A 128 5.03 -12.99 -0.66
CA ASP A 128 3.64 -13.16 -0.23
C ASP A 128 2.89 -14.05 -1.23
N PRO A 129 2.54 -15.30 -0.88
CA PRO A 129 1.90 -16.23 -1.81
C PRO A 129 0.49 -15.80 -2.20
N ASP A 130 -0.24 -15.09 -1.34
CA ASP A 130 -1.59 -14.59 -1.62
C ASP A 130 -1.61 -13.55 -2.76
N LEU A 131 -0.51 -12.81 -2.92
CA LEU A 131 -0.33 -11.90 -4.06
C LEU A 131 -0.01 -12.61 -5.38
N ALA A 132 0.48 -13.86 -5.32
CA ALA A 132 0.84 -14.66 -6.49
C ALA A 132 -0.34 -15.43 -7.10
N ASN A 133 -1.56 -15.20 -6.61
CA ASN A 133 -2.75 -15.82 -7.18
C ASN A 133 -2.92 -15.41 -8.64
N LEU A 134 -2.97 -16.41 -9.51
CA LEU A 134 -3.30 -16.23 -10.91
C LEU A 134 -4.66 -15.54 -11.00
N LEU A 135 -4.76 -14.52 -11.85
CA LEU A 135 -6.07 -14.05 -12.30
C LEU A 135 -6.81 -15.29 -12.80
N PRO A 136 -8.06 -15.54 -12.38
CA PRO A 136 -8.84 -16.67 -12.90
C PRO A 136 -8.82 -16.53 -14.42
N MET A 137 -8.03 -17.38 -15.06
CA MET A 137 -7.89 -17.35 -16.50
C MET A 137 -9.28 -17.70 -16.99
N ALA A 138 -9.95 -16.73 -17.62
CA ALA A 138 -11.20 -17.03 -18.29
C ALA A 138 -10.87 -18.23 -19.18
N SER A 139 -11.56 -19.35 -18.95
CA SER A 139 -11.40 -20.58 -19.71
C SER A 139 -11.95 -20.32 -21.11
N SER A 140 -11.31 -19.44 -21.87
CA SER A 140 -11.46 -19.39 -23.31
C SER A 140 -10.73 -20.63 -23.80
N ASN A 141 -11.50 -21.60 -24.29
CA ASN A 141 -10.97 -22.74 -25.03
C ASN A 141 -9.84 -22.23 -25.93
N CYS A 142 -8.64 -22.78 -25.74
CA CYS A 142 -7.43 -22.44 -26.47
C CYS A 142 -7.52 -22.98 -27.90
N ASP A 143 -8.53 -22.57 -28.65
CA ASP A 143 -8.64 -22.86 -30.06
C ASP A 143 -8.02 -21.69 -30.83
N LEU A 144 -6.93 -22.04 -31.53
CA LEU A 144 -6.40 -21.41 -32.74
C LEU A 144 -5.33 -20.32 -32.57
N ILE A 145 -4.13 -20.73 -32.15
CA ILE A 145 -2.94 -20.27 -32.88
C ILE A 145 -2.94 -21.06 -34.18
N VAL A 146 -3.58 -20.51 -35.22
CA VAL A 146 -3.44 -21.05 -36.57
C VAL A 146 -1.97 -20.92 -36.94
N ASP A 147 -1.29 -22.08 -37.05
CA ASP A 147 0.03 -22.23 -37.62
C ASP A 147 0.09 -21.41 -38.91
N ARG A 148 0.75 -20.25 -38.86
CA ARG A 148 1.13 -19.54 -40.08
C ARG A 148 2.32 -20.32 -40.62
N PRO A 149 2.19 -21.11 -41.71
CA PRO A 149 3.31 -21.89 -42.20
C PRO A 149 4.44 -20.94 -42.60
N LEU A 150 5.65 -21.22 -42.12
CA LEU A 150 6.84 -20.46 -42.48
C LEU A 150 7.07 -20.64 -43.99
N LYS A 151 6.85 -19.59 -44.79
CA LYS A 151 7.19 -19.63 -46.21
C LYS A 151 8.70 -19.51 -46.35
N PHE A 152 9.36 -20.65 -46.56
CA PHE A 152 10.74 -20.68 -47.02
C PHE A 152 10.79 -20.24 -48.48
N LYS A 153 11.62 -19.24 -48.78
CA LYS A 153 12.04 -18.89 -50.13
C LYS A 153 13.54 -18.60 -50.11
#